data_AF-A0A173XJB8-F1
#
_entry.id   AF-A0A173XJB8-F1
#
_cell.length_a   1.000
_cell.length_b   1.000
_cell.length_c   1.000
_cell.angle_alpha   90.00
_cell.angle_beta   90.00
_cell.angle_gamma   90.00
#
_symmetry.space_group_name_H-M   'P 1'
#
loop_
_entity.id
_entity.type
_entity.pdbx_description
1 polymer ?
#
loop_
_entity_poly.entity_id
_entity_poly.type
_entity_poly.pdbx_seq_one_letter_code
_entity_poly.pdbx_strand_id
1 'polypeptide(L)'
;MSTIKTCRILGVNIAVTNMAQTVQYIENNLEKLRGKYICVSNVHTTVMAHDNPAYRNVQNSAAIALPDGKPLSVVSRKRGYTEAERVTGPDLMGELFARKNGLKHFFYGDKEETLQILQQKLKEKYPDIQIAGMISPPFRSLSQEEEKAYIQQINDSGADIVWIGLGAPKQENWMYEHQGMLHGVMIGVGAGFSYHAGLIKRAPKWMQKMSLEWFYRLMQDPVRLFKRYFTTNLKFMLLEAKDKGEAL
;
A
#
# COMPACT_ATOMS: atom_id res chain seq x y z
N MET A 1 -12.15 14.94 16.37
CA MET A 1 -11.76 13.66 15.73
C MET A 1 -11.98 13.82 14.23
N SER A 2 -10.95 13.72 13.39
CA SER A 2 -11.13 13.81 11.94
C SER A 2 -11.15 12.41 11.32
N THR A 3 -12.34 11.87 11.10
CA THR A 3 -12.53 10.74 10.18
C THR A 3 -12.07 11.17 8.80
N ILE A 4 -11.17 10.42 8.16
CA ILE A 4 -10.75 10.72 6.78
C ILE A 4 -11.96 10.54 5.87
N LYS A 5 -12.29 11.58 5.10
CA LYS A 5 -13.34 11.52 4.08
C LYS A 5 -12.99 10.47 3.03
N THR A 6 -13.99 9.84 2.46
CA THR A 6 -13.79 8.86 1.38
C THR A 6 -14.57 9.25 0.13
N CYS A 7 -14.03 8.88 -1.01
CA CYS A 7 -14.63 8.98 -2.32
C CYS A 7 -14.80 7.56 -2.86
N ARG A 8 -16.05 7.16 -3.13
CA ARG A 8 -16.37 5.81 -3.60
C ARG A 8 -16.03 5.65 -5.08
N ILE A 9 -14.95 4.97 -5.44
CA ILE A 9 -14.50 4.77 -6.82
C ILE A 9 -14.65 3.29 -7.18
N LEU A 10 -15.49 2.98 -8.19
CA LEU A 10 -15.86 1.61 -8.59
C LEU A 10 -16.23 0.68 -7.41
N GLY A 11 -16.90 1.23 -6.40
CA GLY A 11 -17.33 0.51 -5.21
C GLY A 11 -16.30 0.41 -4.07
N VAL A 12 -15.10 0.97 -4.24
CA VAL A 12 -14.08 1.06 -3.18
C VAL A 12 -14.10 2.44 -2.53
N ASN A 13 -14.11 2.52 -1.20
CA ASN A 13 -14.09 3.77 -0.44
C ASN A 13 -12.66 4.32 -0.34
N ILE A 14 -12.20 5.04 -1.37
CA ILE A 14 -10.85 5.59 -1.46
C ILE A 14 -10.74 6.84 -0.59
N ALA A 15 -9.71 6.91 0.25
CA ALA A 15 -9.42 8.05 1.10
C ALA A 15 -9.18 9.33 0.30
N VAL A 16 -9.83 10.40 0.74
CA VAL A 16 -9.58 11.77 0.30
C VAL A 16 -8.53 12.36 1.25
N THR A 17 -7.27 12.29 0.84
CA THR A 17 -6.12 12.64 1.68
C THR A 17 -4.94 13.06 0.80
N ASN A 18 -3.88 13.55 1.45
CA ASN A 18 -2.55 13.73 0.87
C ASN A 18 -1.49 13.05 1.73
N MET A 19 -0.22 13.13 1.31
CA MET A 19 0.87 12.46 2.03
C MET A 19 1.00 12.95 3.48
N ALA A 20 1.02 14.27 3.68
CA ALA A 20 1.19 14.87 5.01
C ALA A 20 0.03 14.50 5.95
N GLN A 21 -1.22 14.58 5.47
CA GLN A 21 -2.40 14.17 6.21
C GLN A 21 -2.39 12.68 6.55
N THR A 22 -1.93 11.84 5.62
CA THR A 22 -1.84 10.39 5.83
C THR A 22 -0.83 10.04 6.91
N VAL A 23 0.37 10.62 6.85
CA VAL A 23 1.41 10.41 7.87
C VAL A 23 0.91 10.88 9.23
N GLN A 24 0.37 12.09 9.30
CA GLN A 24 -0.18 12.65 10.55
C GLN A 24 -1.33 11.79 11.10
N TYR A 25 -2.19 11.25 10.24
CA TYR A 25 -3.27 10.38 10.65
C TYR A 25 -2.74 9.09 11.27
N ILE A 26 -1.76 8.43 10.64
CA ILE A 26 -1.16 7.19 11.14
C ILE A 26 -0.49 7.45 12.49
N GLU A 27 0.31 8.51 12.61
CA GLU A 27 1.00 8.87 13.86
C GLU A 27 0.00 9.15 14.99
N ASN A 28 -1.05 9.94 14.73
CA ASN A 28 -2.00 10.34 15.76
C ASN A 28 -3.01 9.24 16.14
N ASN A 29 -3.14 8.18 15.34
CA ASN A 29 -4.14 7.14 15.55
C ASN A 29 -3.52 5.73 15.63
N LEU A 30 -2.21 5.62 15.86
CA LEU A 30 -1.50 4.34 15.88
C LEU A 30 -2.19 3.30 16.77
N GLU A 31 -2.55 3.67 18.00
CA GLU A 31 -3.25 2.78 18.94
C GLU A 31 -4.62 2.32 18.42
N LYS A 32 -5.35 3.16 17.70
CA LYS A 32 -6.63 2.78 17.07
C LYS A 32 -6.45 1.94 15.80
N LEU A 33 -5.25 1.96 15.22
CA LEU A 33 -4.88 1.23 14.02
C LEU A 33 -4.19 -0.11 14.33
N ARG A 34 -3.81 -0.37 15.59
CA ARG A 34 -3.28 -1.67 16.02
C ARG A 34 -4.21 -2.81 15.61
N GLY A 35 -3.63 -3.84 15.00
CA GLY A 35 -4.36 -4.98 14.44
C GLY A 35 -5.21 -4.69 13.22
N LYS A 36 -5.25 -3.45 12.72
CA LYS A 36 -5.91 -3.12 11.46
C LYS A 36 -4.91 -3.09 10.32
N TYR A 37 -5.43 -2.92 9.11
CA TYR A 37 -4.62 -2.79 7.91
C TYR A 37 -5.02 -1.60 7.06
N ILE A 38 -4.05 -1.12 6.28
CA ILE A 38 -4.18 -0.04 5.31
C ILE A 38 -3.84 -0.58 3.93
N CYS A 39 -4.74 -0.35 2.99
CA CYS A 39 -4.55 -0.67 1.58
C CYS A 39 -3.96 0.54 0.85
N VAL A 40 -2.98 0.30 -0.02
CA VAL A 40 -2.46 1.30 -0.96
C VAL A 40 -3.04 0.96 -2.34
N SER A 41 -4.22 1.50 -2.61
CA SER A 41 -5.10 1.07 -3.70
C SER A 41 -4.80 1.84 -4.98
N ASN A 42 -4.64 1.15 -6.10
CA ASN A 42 -4.42 1.74 -7.43
C ASN A 42 -5.51 1.29 -8.40
N VAL A 43 -5.49 1.81 -9.62
CA VAL A 43 -6.47 1.48 -10.68
C VAL A 43 -6.70 -0.03 -10.83
N HIS A 44 -5.63 -0.83 -10.78
CA HIS A 44 -5.76 -2.28 -10.94
C HIS A 44 -6.50 -2.93 -9.78
N THR A 45 -6.19 -2.56 -8.53
CA THR A 45 -6.88 -3.12 -7.36
C THR A 45 -8.32 -2.62 -7.29
N THR A 46 -8.59 -1.38 -7.70
CA THR A 46 -9.94 -0.82 -7.79
C THR A 46 -10.79 -1.53 -8.85
N VAL A 47 -10.26 -1.81 -10.05
CA VAL A 47 -10.96 -2.60 -11.07
C VAL A 47 -11.17 -4.06 -10.61
N MET A 48 -10.18 -4.65 -9.94
CA MET A 48 -10.33 -5.99 -9.38
C MET A 48 -11.44 -6.05 -8.32
N ALA A 49 -11.54 -5.03 -7.47
CA ALA A 49 -12.60 -4.89 -6.48
C ALA A 49 -13.98 -4.63 -7.13
N HIS A 50 -14.01 -3.94 -8.26
CA HIS A 50 -15.24 -3.84 -9.05
C HIS A 50 -15.72 -5.23 -9.51
N ASP A 51 -14.81 -6.03 -10.08
CA ASP A 51 -15.15 -7.33 -10.67
C ASP A 51 -15.35 -8.46 -9.66
N ASN A 52 -14.76 -8.35 -8.47
CA ASN A 52 -14.81 -9.37 -7.43
C ASN A 52 -15.37 -8.77 -6.11
N PRO A 53 -16.64 -9.06 -5.75
CA PRO A 53 -17.24 -8.58 -4.52
C PRO A 53 -16.50 -8.99 -3.24
N ALA A 54 -15.89 -10.18 -3.21
CA ALA A 54 -15.11 -10.62 -2.05
C ALA A 54 -13.85 -9.76 -1.88
N TYR A 55 -13.14 -9.45 -2.97
CA TYR A 55 -11.99 -8.53 -2.93
C TYR A 55 -12.41 -7.08 -2.65
N ARG A 56 -13.62 -6.68 -3.07
CA ARG A 56 -14.19 -5.39 -2.66
C ARG A 56 -14.38 -5.29 -1.16
N ASN A 57 -14.88 -6.36 -0.54
CA ASN A 57 -15.03 -6.43 0.90
C ASN A 57 -13.68 -6.32 1.62
N VAL A 58 -12.65 -6.99 1.09
CA VAL A 58 -11.26 -6.86 1.57
C VAL A 58 -10.76 -5.41 1.48
N GLN A 59 -11.01 -4.69 0.39
CA GLN A 59 -10.59 -3.28 0.29
C GLN A 59 -11.37 -2.37 1.24
N ASN A 60 -12.70 -2.55 1.35
CA ASN A 60 -13.57 -1.69 2.15
C ASN A 60 -13.56 -1.98 3.65
N SER A 61 -13.05 -3.14 4.08
CA SER A 61 -12.84 -3.47 5.50
C SER A 61 -11.53 -2.91 6.05
N ALA A 62 -10.65 -2.39 5.18
CA ALA A 62 -9.42 -1.74 5.60
C ALA A 62 -9.73 -0.51 6.47
N ALA A 63 -8.84 -0.18 7.41
CA ALA A 63 -8.97 1.06 8.16
C ALA A 63 -8.98 2.27 7.22
N ILE A 64 -8.14 2.21 6.17
CA ILE A 64 -8.04 3.20 5.10
C ILE A 64 -7.62 2.51 3.81
N ALA A 65 -8.23 2.90 2.68
CA ALA A 65 -7.75 2.63 1.34
C ALA A 65 -7.14 3.90 0.71
N LEU A 66 -5.82 3.99 0.64
CA LEU A 66 -5.07 5.16 0.16
C LEU A 66 -5.03 5.22 -1.37
N PRO A 67 -5.10 6.43 -1.97
CA PRO A 67 -5.05 6.61 -3.42
C PRO A 67 -3.62 6.49 -3.98
N ASP A 68 -3.23 5.29 -4.41
CA ASP A 68 -1.98 5.03 -5.13
C ASP A 68 -2.11 5.35 -6.62
N GLY A 69 -1.77 6.59 -6.95
CA GLY A 69 -1.64 7.06 -8.33
C GLY A 69 -2.57 8.21 -8.70
N LYS A 70 -2.27 8.82 -9.84
CA LYS A 70 -3.01 9.99 -10.34
C LYS A 70 -4.47 9.71 -10.70
N PRO A 71 -4.83 8.57 -11.32
CA PRO A 71 -6.22 8.36 -11.76
C PRO A 71 -7.23 8.45 -10.62
N LEU A 72 -6.94 7.83 -9.47
CA LEU A 72 -7.84 7.85 -8.31
C LEU A 72 -7.98 9.25 -7.72
N SER A 73 -6.86 9.97 -7.52
CA SER A 73 -6.90 11.36 -7.04
C SER A 73 -7.61 12.32 -8.01
N VAL A 74 -7.44 12.13 -9.33
CA VAL A 74 -8.16 12.91 -10.35
C VAL A 74 -9.66 12.65 -10.30
N VAL A 75 -10.08 11.38 -10.16
CA VAL A 75 -11.50 11.04 -10.02
C VAL A 75 -12.07 11.68 -8.76
N SER A 76 -11.39 11.58 -7.62
CA SER A 76 -11.82 12.25 -6.38
C SER A 76 -11.95 13.77 -6.55
N ARG A 77 -10.96 14.43 -7.19
CA ARG A 77 -11.04 15.88 -7.47
C ARG A 77 -12.20 16.24 -8.39
N LYS A 78 -12.44 15.46 -9.45
CA LYS A 78 -13.59 15.66 -10.35
C LYS A 78 -14.93 15.52 -9.64
N ARG A 79 -14.99 14.70 -8.58
CA ARG A 79 -16.17 14.51 -7.72
C ARG A 79 -16.26 15.54 -6.58
N GLY A 80 -15.48 16.63 -6.64
CA GLY A 80 -15.55 17.76 -5.71
C GLY A 80 -14.49 17.76 -4.59
N TYR A 81 -13.71 16.68 -4.44
CA TYR A 81 -12.66 16.58 -3.41
C TYR A 81 -11.34 17.20 -3.87
N THR A 82 -11.29 18.53 -3.94
CA THR A 82 -10.14 19.29 -4.47
C THR A 82 -8.82 19.03 -3.74
N GLU A 83 -8.86 18.56 -2.50
CA GLU A 83 -7.71 18.23 -1.65
C GLU A 83 -7.11 16.86 -1.91
N ALA A 84 -7.78 15.99 -2.68
CA ALA A 84 -7.33 14.61 -2.89
C ALA A 84 -6.01 14.57 -3.67
N GLU A 85 -4.98 13.93 -3.13
CA GLU A 85 -3.68 13.75 -3.77
C GLU A 85 -3.30 12.28 -3.86
N ARG A 86 -2.24 11.99 -4.62
CA ARG A 86 -1.67 10.64 -4.68
C ARG A 86 -0.87 10.36 -3.42
N VAL A 87 -1.02 9.16 -2.87
CA VAL A 87 -0.23 8.64 -1.74
C VAL A 87 0.31 7.27 -2.16
N THR A 88 1.58 7.22 -2.55
CA THR A 88 2.20 5.97 -2.99
C THR A 88 2.82 5.22 -1.82
N GLY A 89 2.76 3.89 -1.85
CA GLY A 89 3.33 3.03 -0.81
C GLY A 89 4.81 3.34 -0.51
N PRO A 90 5.70 3.34 -1.51
CA PRO A 90 7.11 3.61 -1.24
C PRO A 90 7.40 5.07 -0.83
N ASP A 91 6.56 6.05 -1.17
CA ASP A 91 6.69 7.41 -0.61
C ASP A 91 6.27 7.44 0.85
N LEU A 92 5.12 6.84 1.19
CA LEU A 92 4.62 6.74 2.56
C LEU A 92 5.63 6.05 3.49
N MET A 93 6.24 4.96 3.03
CA MET A 93 7.35 4.31 3.72
C MET A 93 8.49 5.28 4.01
N GLY A 94 8.95 6.03 2.99
CA GLY A 94 10.05 6.97 3.15
C GLY A 94 9.75 8.10 4.13
N GLU A 95 8.54 8.66 4.09
CA GLU A 95 8.10 9.68 5.03
C GLU A 95 8.07 9.15 6.47
N LEU A 96 7.57 7.93 6.69
CA LEU A 96 7.52 7.32 8.02
C LEU A 96 8.89 6.91 8.55
N PHE A 97 9.79 6.42 7.69
CA PHE A 97 11.18 6.09 8.09
C PHE A 97 12.00 7.31 8.48
N ALA A 98 11.71 8.47 7.91
CA ALA A 98 12.41 9.71 8.22
C ALA A 98 11.97 10.33 9.56
N ARG A 99 10.92 9.80 10.20
CA ARG A 99 10.41 10.35 11.46
C ARG A 99 11.26 9.90 12.64
N LYS A 100 11.51 10.82 13.57
CA LYS A 100 12.18 10.56 14.85
C LYS A 100 11.17 10.32 15.97
N ASN A 101 10.19 9.48 15.71
CA ASN A 101 9.07 9.18 16.62
C ASN A 101 9.25 7.84 17.35
N GLY A 102 10.34 7.11 17.08
CA GLY A 102 10.65 5.83 17.72
C GLY A 102 9.80 4.65 17.25
N LEU A 103 9.05 4.81 16.15
CA LEU A 103 8.24 3.73 15.60
C LEU A 103 9.11 2.54 15.17
N LYS A 104 8.66 1.34 15.54
CA LYS A 104 9.30 0.08 15.18
C LYS A 104 8.68 -0.49 13.91
N HIS A 105 9.53 -0.77 12.92
CA HIS A 105 9.11 -1.26 11.61
C HIS A 105 9.46 -2.74 11.41
N PHE A 106 8.47 -3.53 11.03
CA PHE A 106 8.65 -4.92 10.60
C PHE A 106 8.40 -5.06 9.10
N PHE A 107 9.14 -5.92 8.42
CA PHE A 107 9.01 -6.14 6.97
C PHE A 107 8.67 -7.60 6.69
N TYR A 108 7.52 -7.85 6.07
CA TYR A 108 7.06 -9.19 5.72
C TYR A 108 6.77 -9.29 4.23
N GLY A 109 7.53 -10.13 3.51
CA GLY A 109 7.39 -10.33 2.06
C GLY A 109 8.69 -10.11 1.28
N ASP A 110 8.56 -10.07 -0.05
CA ASP A 110 9.68 -10.10 -1.01
C ASP A 110 10.61 -11.33 -0.79
N LYS A 111 11.77 -11.35 -1.42
CA LYS A 111 12.80 -12.39 -1.29
C LYS A 111 13.83 -12.02 -0.22
N GLU A 112 14.47 -13.04 0.34
CA GLU A 112 15.54 -12.88 1.33
C GLU A 112 16.67 -11.97 0.83
N GLU A 113 17.11 -12.12 -0.43
CA GLU A 113 18.15 -11.27 -1.01
C GLU A 113 17.70 -9.80 -1.09
N THR A 114 16.42 -9.55 -1.36
CA THR A 114 15.87 -8.18 -1.37
C THR A 114 15.84 -7.60 0.04
N LEU A 115 15.46 -8.39 1.05
CA LEU A 115 15.39 -7.93 2.44
C LEU A 115 16.78 -7.60 3.02
N GLN A 116 17.81 -8.38 2.67
CA GLN A 116 19.19 -8.10 3.06
C GLN A 116 19.67 -6.74 2.51
N ILE A 117 19.45 -6.49 1.22
CA ILE A 117 19.80 -5.21 0.59
C ILE A 117 18.96 -4.07 1.17
N LEU A 118 17.66 -4.31 1.38
CA LEU A 118 16.76 -3.34 1.99
C LEU A 118 17.26 -2.93 3.38
N GLN A 119 17.62 -3.89 4.24
CA GLN A 119 18.11 -3.60 5.59
C GLN A 119 19.35 -2.69 5.55
N GLN A 120 20.31 -3.00 4.68
CA GLN A 120 21.51 -2.19 4.50
C GLN A 120 21.14 -0.77 4.05
N LYS A 121 20.34 -0.64 2.99
CA LYS A 121 19.96 0.66 2.41
C LYS A 121 19.16 1.52 3.37
N LEU A 122 18.29 0.92 4.18
CA LEU A 122 17.51 1.64 5.18
C LEU A 122 18.41 2.17 6.30
N LYS A 123 19.35 1.38 6.83
CA LYS A 123 20.31 1.83 7.85
C LYS A 123 21.23 2.94 7.34
N GLU A 124 21.69 2.82 6.10
CA GLU A 124 22.52 3.85 5.44
C GLU A 124 21.76 5.18 5.28
N LYS A 125 20.48 5.11 4.86
CA LYS A 125 19.69 6.30 4.51
C LYS A 125 18.96 6.93 5.69
N TYR A 126 18.55 6.12 6.67
CA TYR A 126 17.80 6.53 7.85
C TYR A 126 18.49 5.97 9.11
N PRO A 127 19.55 6.64 9.61
CA PRO A 127 20.36 6.11 10.73
C PRO A 127 19.56 5.83 12.02
N ASP A 128 18.45 6.55 12.22
CA ASP A 128 17.60 6.45 13.41
C ASP A 128 16.46 5.40 13.26
N ILE A 129 16.38 4.69 12.13
CA ILE A 129 15.29 3.73 11.87
C ILE A 129 15.35 2.53 12.83
N GLN A 130 14.22 2.19 13.45
CA GLN A 130 14.09 0.99 14.26
C GLN A 130 13.50 -0.16 13.43
N ILE A 131 14.35 -1.07 12.99
CA ILE A 131 13.94 -2.30 12.30
C ILE A 131 13.71 -3.38 13.36
N ALA A 132 12.44 -3.70 13.62
CA ALA A 132 12.02 -4.70 14.59
C ALA A 132 12.24 -6.15 14.09
N GLY A 133 12.19 -6.34 12.77
CA GLY A 133 12.43 -7.63 12.15
C GLY A 133 12.10 -7.62 10.66
N MET A 134 12.55 -8.67 9.97
CA MET A 134 12.30 -8.90 8.55
C MET A 134 12.09 -10.39 8.31
N ILE A 135 11.07 -10.76 7.53
CA ILE A 135 10.78 -12.16 7.15
C ILE A 135 10.46 -12.21 5.65
N SER A 136 11.17 -13.07 4.93
CA SER A 136 10.83 -13.51 3.58
C SER A 136 10.04 -14.81 3.66
N PRO A 137 8.69 -14.79 3.62
CA PRO A 137 7.91 -16.03 3.62
C PRO A 137 8.15 -16.82 2.32
N PRO A 138 8.07 -18.17 2.37
CA PRO A 138 8.28 -18.98 1.19
C PRO A 138 7.22 -18.70 0.11
N PHE A 139 7.60 -18.89 -1.16
CA PHE A 139 6.73 -18.70 -2.33
C PHE A 139 5.78 -19.88 -2.55
N ARG A 140 5.11 -20.32 -1.48
CA ARG A 140 4.08 -21.38 -1.45
C ARG A 140 3.04 -21.06 -0.38
N SER A 141 2.03 -21.91 -0.26
CA SER A 141 1.14 -21.87 0.90
C SER A 141 1.90 -22.26 2.17
N LEU A 142 1.55 -21.60 3.28
CA LEU A 142 2.08 -21.90 4.60
C LEU A 142 1.22 -22.98 5.28
N SER A 143 1.84 -23.78 6.15
CA SER A 143 1.08 -24.54 7.14
C SER A 143 0.54 -23.60 8.22
N GLN A 144 -0.47 -24.06 8.98
CA GLN A 144 -1.01 -23.27 10.08
C GLN A 144 0.03 -23.02 11.18
N GLU A 145 0.97 -23.95 11.38
CA GLU A 145 2.07 -23.81 12.34
C GLU A 145 3.09 -22.75 11.87
N GLU A 146 3.45 -22.75 10.58
CA GLU A 146 4.34 -21.73 10.00
C GLU A 146 3.72 -20.33 10.11
N GLU A 147 2.43 -20.21 9.78
CA GLU A 147 1.70 -18.94 9.87
C GLU A 147 1.62 -18.43 11.31
N LYS A 148 1.26 -19.30 12.27
CA LYS A 148 1.28 -18.96 13.70
C LYS A 148 2.66 -18.54 14.19
N ALA A 149 3.71 -19.22 13.74
CA ALA A 149 5.08 -18.88 14.11
C ALA A 149 5.48 -17.48 13.59
N TYR A 150 5.11 -17.14 12.35
CA TYR A 150 5.37 -15.80 11.82
C TYR A 150 4.55 -14.71 12.52
N ILE A 151 3.27 -14.95 12.81
CA ILE A 151 2.43 -14.03 13.58
C ILE A 151 3.07 -13.77 14.95
N GLN A 152 3.48 -14.83 15.65
CA GLN A 152 4.13 -14.74 16.95
C GLN A 152 5.43 -13.93 16.87
N GLN A 153 6.29 -14.24 15.89
CA GLN A 153 7.54 -13.53 15.67
C GLN A 153 7.33 -12.02 15.39
N ILE A 154 6.32 -11.68 14.59
CA ILE A 154 5.95 -10.28 14.33
C ILE A 154 5.49 -9.61 15.62
N ASN A 155 4.64 -10.25 16.42
CA ASN A 155 4.13 -9.69 17.66
C ASN A 155 5.23 -9.52 18.73
N ASP A 156 6.09 -10.51 18.90
CA ASP A 156 7.19 -10.48 19.86
C ASP A 156 8.25 -9.42 19.53
N SER A 157 8.37 -9.05 18.25
CA SER A 157 9.26 -7.95 17.85
C SER A 157 8.82 -6.58 18.41
N GLY A 158 7.58 -6.46 18.86
CA GLY A 158 6.99 -5.21 19.34
C GLY A 158 6.85 -4.16 18.24
N ALA A 159 6.67 -4.59 16.99
CA ALA A 159 6.52 -3.68 15.85
C ALA A 159 5.23 -2.85 15.93
N ASP A 160 5.35 -1.57 15.61
CA ASP A 160 4.22 -0.66 15.50
C ASP A 160 3.62 -0.69 14.09
N ILE A 161 4.48 -0.78 13.08
CA ILE A 161 4.08 -0.86 11.67
C ILE A 161 4.66 -2.13 11.05
N VAL A 162 3.78 -2.93 10.46
CA VAL A 162 4.14 -4.15 9.71
C VAL A 162 3.91 -3.89 8.23
N TRP A 163 5.01 -3.73 7.48
CA TRP A 163 4.96 -3.54 6.04
C TRP A 163 4.78 -4.87 5.33
N ILE A 164 3.80 -4.94 4.43
CA ILE A 164 3.47 -6.16 3.69
C ILE A 164 3.84 -6.01 2.20
N GLY A 165 4.82 -6.81 1.76
CA GLY A 165 5.39 -6.80 0.41
C GLY A 165 5.08 -8.07 -0.39
N LEU A 166 3.86 -8.60 -0.31
CA LEU A 166 3.46 -9.84 -1.02
C LEU A 166 2.91 -9.60 -2.43
N GLY A 167 2.61 -8.34 -2.77
CA GLY A 167 1.96 -7.95 -4.02
C GLY A 167 0.44 -8.15 -3.99
N ALA A 168 -0.26 -7.35 -4.79
CA ALA A 168 -1.71 -7.44 -4.93
C ALA A 168 -2.11 -8.62 -5.84
N PRO A 169 -3.20 -9.36 -5.56
CA PRO A 169 -4.13 -9.17 -4.43
C PRO A 169 -3.72 -9.91 -3.14
N LYS A 170 -2.64 -10.71 -3.18
CA LYS A 170 -2.22 -11.59 -2.08
C LYS A 170 -2.03 -10.81 -0.78
N GLN A 171 -1.40 -9.63 -0.83
CA GLN A 171 -1.14 -8.83 0.36
C GLN A 171 -2.43 -8.31 1.02
N GLU A 172 -3.42 -7.85 0.25
CA GLU A 172 -4.66 -7.32 0.86
C GLU A 172 -5.50 -8.44 1.46
N ASN A 173 -5.58 -9.58 0.78
CA ASN A 173 -6.27 -10.76 1.34
C ASN A 173 -5.58 -11.24 2.62
N TRP A 174 -4.25 -11.36 2.59
CA TRP A 174 -3.48 -11.78 3.77
C TRP A 174 -3.72 -10.81 4.94
N MET A 175 -3.64 -9.49 4.71
CA MET A 175 -3.92 -8.50 5.74
C MET A 175 -5.36 -8.57 6.28
N TYR A 176 -6.34 -8.83 5.41
CA TYR A 176 -7.74 -8.97 5.83
C TYR A 176 -7.97 -10.22 6.68
N GLU A 177 -7.35 -11.34 6.32
CA GLU A 177 -7.41 -12.60 7.06
C GLU A 177 -6.71 -12.50 8.42
N HIS A 178 -5.66 -11.68 8.52
CA HIS A 178 -4.83 -11.51 9.71
C HIS A 178 -5.17 -10.29 10.57
N GLN A 179 -6.21 -9.53 10.21
CA GLN A 179 -6.64 -8.41 11.02
C GLN A 179 -7.04 -8.88 12.43
N GLY A 180 -6.60 -8.14 13.44
CA GLY A 180 -6.77 -8.48 14.86
C GLY A 180 -5.78 -9.52 15.39
N MET A 181 -5.00 -10.19 14.54
CA MET A 181 -3.99 -11.17 14.98
C MET A 181 -2.62 -10.55 15.24
N LEU A 182 -2.31 -9.44 14.55
CA LEU A 182 -1.07 -8.68 14.76
C LEU A 182 -1.30 -7.49 15.69
N HIS A 183 -0.32 -7.15 16.52
CA HIS A 183 -0.38 -5.98 17.40
C HIS A 183 -0.06 -4.66 16.69
N GLY A 184 0.73 -4.70 15.62
CA GLY A 184 1.05 -3.53 14.79
C GLY A 184 -0.04 -3.24 13.74
N VAL A 185 0.00 -2.05 13.14
CA VAL A 185 -0.80 -1.75 11.94
C VAL A 185 -0.11 -2.33 10.70
N MET A 186 -0.87 -3.07 9.89
CA MET A 186 -0.36 -3.59 8.62
C MET A 186 -0.52 -2.56 7.50
N ILE A 187 0.49 -2.41 6.62
CA ILE A 187 0.40 -1.55 5.44
C ILE A 187 0.92 -2.29 4.22
N GLY A 188 0.03 -2.53 3.24
CA GLY A 188 0.38 -3.19 1.99
C GLY A 188 1.07 -2.23 1.03
N VAL A 189 2.32 -2.51 0.65
CA VAL A 189 3.16 -1.58 -0.14
C VAL A 189 3.60 -2.12 -1.49
N GLY A 190 3.19 -3.35 -1.84
CA GLY A 190 3.54 -3.98 -3.10
C GLY A 190 5.07 -4.02 -3.28
N ALA A 191 5.55 -3.44 -4.39
CA ALA A 191 6.97 -3.39 -4.72
C ALA A 191 7.79 -2.36 -3.90
N GLY A 192 7.25 -1.87 -2.77
CA GLY A 192 7.90 -0.84 -1.95
C GLY A 192 9.29 -1.25 -1.45
N PHE A 193 9.49 -2.54 -1.16
CA PHE A 193 10.77 -3.08 -0.69
C PHE A 193 11.83 -2.99 -1.77
N SER A 194 11.53 -3.48 -2.97
CA SER A 194 12.45 -3.44 -4.10
C SER A 194 12.82 -2.00 -4.53
N TYR A 195 11.94 -1.01 -4.30
CA TYR A 195 12.26 0.41 -4.49
C TYR A 195 13.28 0.94 -3.49
N HIS A 196 13.09 0.67 -2.19
CA HIS A 196 14.02 1.12 -1.15
C HIS A 196 15.34 0.32 -1.13
N ALA A 197 15.31 -0.93 -1.60
CA ALA A 197 16.51 -1.74 -1.88
C ALA A 197 17.27 -1.25 -3.13
N GLY A 198 16.69 -0.37 -3.96
CA GLY A 198 17.31 0.15 -5.18
C GLY A 198 17.33 -0.84 -6.36
N LEU A 199 16.65 -1.98 -6.24
CA LEU A 199 16.54 -3.00 -7.28
C LEU A 199 15.63 -2.55 -8.43
N ILE A 200 14.66 -1.70 -8.13
CA ILE A 200 13.80 -1.05 -9.13
C ILE A 200 14.13 0.43 -9.17
N LYS A 201 14.49 0.93 -10.36
CA LYS A 201 14.70 2.36 -10.55
C LYS A 201 13.35 3.07 -10.54
N ARG A 202 13.23 4.12 -9.73
CA ARG A 202 12.10 5.04 -9.80
C ARG A 202 12.18 5.88 -11.06
N ALA A 203 11.02 6.29 -11.57
CA ALA A 203 10.96 7.28 -12.63
C ALA A 203 11.64 8.58 -12.19
N PRO A 204 12.29 9.34 -13.08
CA PRO A 204 12.79 10.68 -12.77
C PRO A 204 11.72 11.56 -12.09
N LYS A 205 12.12 12.47 -11.20
CA LYS A 205 11.18 13.33 -10.44
C LYS A 205 10.22 14.10 -11.34
N TRP A 206 10.66 14.56 -12.51
CA TRP A 206 9.79 15.24 -13.47
C TRP A 206 8.69 14.32 -14.02
N MET A 207 9.02 13.05 -14.33
CA MET A 207 8.03 12.04 -14.74
C MET A 207 7.07 11.71 -13.61
N GLN A 208 7.55 11.58 -12.37
CA GLN A 208 6.68 11.36 -11.22
C GLN A 208 5.69 12.52 -11.03
N LYS A 209 6.17 13.78 -11.11
CA LYS A 209 5.33 14.99 -11.05
C LYS A 209 4.31 15.05 -12.19
N MET A 210 4.71 14.66 -13.40
CA MET A 210 3.81 14.55 -14.56
C MET A 210 2.90 13.31 -14.49
N SER A 211 3.09 12.44 -13.51
CA SER A 211 2.36 11.17 -13.35
C SER A 211 2.61 10.16 -14.48
N LEU A 212 3.79 10.20 -15.07
CA LEU A 212 4.30 9.29 -16.09
C LEU A 212 5.07 8.09 -15.49
N GLU A 213 4.99 7.89 -14.18
CA GLU A 213 5.66 6.78 -13.51
C GLU A 213 5.18 5.42 -14.02
N TRP A 214 3.89 5.28 -14.34
CA TRP A 214 3.36 4.08 -14.98
C TRP A 214 4.03 3.82 -16.34
N PHE A 215 4.31 4.86 -17.14
CA PHE A 215 4.97 4.73 -18.43
C PHE A 215 6.43 4.31 -18.26
N TYR A 216 7.14 4.89 -17.30
CA TYR A 216 8.50 4.48 -16.97
C TYR A 216 8.58 3.02 -16.47
N ARG A 217 7.60 2.58 -15.67
CA ARG A 217 7.49 1.16 -15.27
C ARG A 217 7.19 0.26 -16.46
N LEU A 218 6.28 0.68 -17.35
CA LEU A 218 5.98 -0.04 -18.58
C LEU A 218 7.24 -0.27 -19.42
N MET A 219 8.13 0.72 -19.51
CA MET A 219 9.41 0.54 -20.22
C MET A 219 10.35 -0.47 -19.53
N GLN A 220 10.27 -0.62 -18.21
CA GLN A 220 11.10 -1.59 -17.48
C GLN A 220 10.55 -3.02 -17.54
N ASP A 221 9.23 -3.18 -17.64
CA ASP A 221 8.57 -4.49 -17.68
C ASP A 221 7.36 -4.47 -18.65
N PRO A 222 7.64 -4.36 -19.96
CA PRO A 222 6.62 -4.09 -20.97
C PRO A 222 5.64 -5.26 -21.11
N VAL A 223 6.10 -6.50 -21.06
CA VAL A 223 5.25 -7.68 -21.29
C VAL A 223 4.19 -7.80 -20.17
N ARG A 224 4.60 -7.70 -18.91
CA ARG A 224 3.67 -7.84 -17.78
C ARG A 224 2.76 -6.61 -17.64
N LEU A 225 3.32 -5.41 -17.76
CA LEU A 225 2.59 -4.18 -17.48
C LEU A 225 1.72 -3.71 -18.65
N PHE A 226 2.05 -4.04 -19.90
CA PHE A 226 1.21 -3.68 -21.04
C PHE A 226 -0.15 -4.37 -20.95
N LYS A 227 -0.15 -5.69 -20.72
CA LYS A 227 -1.40 -6.45 -20.54
C LYS A 227 -2.23 -5.91 -19.38
N ARG A 228 -1.58 -5.59 -18.26
CA ARG A 228 -2.25 -5.01 -17.08
C ARG A 228 -2.83 -3.64 -17.41
N TYR A 229 -2.05 -2.69 -17.93
CA TYR A 229 -2.50 -1.33 -18.17
C TYR A 229 -3.54 -1.24 -19.28
N PHE A 230 -3.37 -1.96 -20.38
CA PHE A 230 -4.36 -1.94 -21.46
C PHE A 230 -5.71 -2.49 -21.00
N THR A 231 -5.71 -3.60 -20.26
CA THR A 231 -6.96 -4.19 -19.77
C THR A 231 -7.57 -3.37 -18.63
N THR A 232 -6.80 -3.02 -17.59
CA THR A 232 -7.37 -2.37 -16.41
C THR A 232 -7.55 -0.88 -16.55
N ASN A 233 -6.64 -0.14 -17.20
CA ASN A 233 -6.80 1.31 -17.31
C ASN A 233 -7.91 1.68 -18.30
N LEU A 234 -8.03 0.95 -19.42
CA LEU A 234 -9.14 1.14 -20.35
C LEU A 234 -10.48 0.79 -19.68
N LYS A 235 -10.54 -0.37 -19.01
CA LYS A 235 -11.72 -0.77 -18.26
C LYS A 235 -12.07 0.22 -17.17
N PHE A 236 -11.09 0.73 -16.42
CA PHE A 236 -11.30 1.78 -15.41
C PHE A 236 -11.92 3.02 -16.01
N MET A 237 -11.38 3.54 -17.12
CA MET A 237 -11.96 4.72 -17.78
C MET A 237 -13.40 4.48 -18.27
N LEU A 238 -13.69 3.30 -18.84
CA LEU A 238 -15.03 2.94 -19.29
C LEU A 238 -16.02 2.77 -18.13
N LEU A 239 -15.59 2.15 -17.04
CA LEU A 239 -16.39 1.95 -15.84
C LEU A 239 -16.64 3.29 -15.14
N GLU A 240 -15.62 4.13 -14.98
CA GLU A 240 -15.76 5.48 -14.41
C GLU A 240 -16.63 6.42 -15.26
N ALA A 241 -16.62 6.27 -16.59
CA ALA A 241 -17.53 7.03 -17.44
C ALA A 241 -19.01 6.63 -17.25
N LYS A 242 -19.25 5.40 -16.78
CA LYS A 242 -20.60 4.88 -16.46
C LYS A 242 -20.98 5.10 -15.01
N ASP A 243 -20.00 5.10 -14.10
CA ASP A 243 -20.16 5.39 -12.68
C ASP A 243 -20.38 6.88 -12.48
N LYS A 244 -21.66 7.29 -12.36
CA LYS A 244 -22.03 8.68 -12.11
C LYS A 244 -21.65 9.17 -10.71
N GLY A 245 -20.95 8.36 -9.91
CA GLY A 245 -20.60 8.70 -8.55
C GLY A 245 -21.87 8.89 -7.74
N GLU A 246 -22.57 7.80 -7.46
CA GLU A 246 -23.68 7.85 -6.51
C GLU A 246 -23.14 8.32 -5.15
N ALA A 247 -23.40 9.59 -4.85
CA ALA A 247 -23.40 10.11 -3.51
C ALA A 247 -24.61 9.48 -2.80
N LEU A 248 -24.35 8.71 -1.74
CA LEU A 248 -25.32 8.56 -0.67
C LEU A 248 -25.36 9.86 0.12
#